data_AF-A0A1I2NM32-F1
#
_entry.id   AF-A0A1I2NM32-F1
#
_cell.length_a   1.000
_cell.length_b   1.000
_cell.length_c   1.000
_cell.angle_alpha   90.00
_cell.angle_beta   90.00
_cell.angle_gamma   90.00
#
_symmetry.space_group_name_H-M   'P 1'
#
loop_
_entity.id
_entity.type
_entity.pdbx_description
1 polymer ?
#
loop_
_entity_poly.entity_id
_entity_poly.type
_entity_poly.pdbx_seq_one_letter_code
_entity_poly.pdbx_strand_id
1 'polypeptide(L)'
;MTFIKVINWGFAFFGFCIMAFFLFKLDQVFSASPTAETSKQAIQNFQISIWCGWLLITGPAIYFRWKYANHILFIIDYLIAISAFIILGIYVNKGTELELWSLGDSFRGNISFMVMRNILLICGMTAFIHAAIWWFSKRWHRR
;
A
#
# COMPACT_ATOMS: atom_id res chain seq x y z
N MET A 1 29.96 -3.12 -2.84
CA MET A 1 28.73 -3.33 -3.64
C MET A 1 27.55 -3.90 -2.83
N THR A 2 27.80 -4.47 -1.65
CA THR A 2 26.82 -5.08 -0.73
C THR A 2 26.02 -4.07 0.12
N PHE A 3 26.65 -2.99 0.60
CA PHE A 3 26.03 -2.03 1.53
C PHE A 3 24.77 -1.32 0.99
N ILE A 4 24.80 -0.84 -0.27
CA ILE A 4 23.64 -0.17 -0.89
C ILE A 4 22.47 -1.13 -1.12
N LYS A 5 22.76 -2.41 -1.43
CA LYS A 5 21.71 -3.43 -1.54
C LYS A 5 21.01 -3.63 -0.19
N VAL A 6 21.78 -3.71 0.90
CA VAL A 6 21.26 -3.87 2.26
C VAL A 6 20.38 -2.69 2.66
N ILE A 7 20.79 -1.45 2.37
CA ILE A 7 20.00 -0.25 2.67
C ILE A 7 18.64 -0.27 1.96
N ASN A 8 18.62 -0.60 0.66
CA ASN A 8 17.39 -0.63 -0.11
C ASN A 8 16.43 -1.72 0.34
N TRP A 9 16.94 -2.91 0.68
CA TRP A 9 16.12 -3.95 1.33
C TRP A 9 15.63 -3.51 2.71
N GLY A 10 16.45 -2.78 3.46
CA GLY A 10 16.07 -2.17 4.74
C GLY A 10 14.91 -1.19 4.61
N PHE A 11 14.91 -0.32 3.59
CA PHE A 11 13.79 0.59 3.32
C PHE A 11 12.51 -0.15 2.93
N ALA A 12 12.61 -1.17 2.06
CA ALA A 12 11.46 -1.99 1.70
C ALA A 12 10.88 -2.73 2.92
N PHE A 13 11.75 -3.31 3.74
CA PHE A 13 11.36 -3.95 4.99
C PHE A 13 10.71 -2.97 5.97
N PHE A 14 11.27 -1.76 6.10
CA PHE A 14 10.71 -0.71 6.93
C PHE A 14 9.31 -0.29 6.46
N GLY A 15 9.11 -0.13 5.14
CA GLY A 15 7.80 0.14 4.56
C GLY A 15 6.77 -0.94 4.89
N PHE A 16 7.16 -2.22 4.79
CA PHE A 16 6.31 -3.35 5.19
C PHE A 16 5.99 -3.31 6.70
N CYS A 17 6.99 -3.08 7.54
CA CYS A 17 6.82 -3.01 9.00
C CYS A 17 5.86 -1.89 9.41
N ILE A 18 5.88 -0.73 8.74
CA ILE A 18 4.92 0.35 8.97
C ILE A 18 3.50 -0.14 8.69
N MET A 19 3.26 -0.79 7.54
CA MET A 19 1.94 -1.34 7.22
C MET A 19 1.48 -2.36 8.27
N ALA A 20 2.37 -3.30 8.63
CA ALA A 20 2.09 -4.35 9.61
C ALA A 20 1.78 -3.78 11.01
N PHE A 21 2.51 -2.76 11.44
CA PHE A 21 2.27 -2.09 12.72
C PHE A 21 0.87 -1.45 12.77
N PHE A 22 0.48 -0.72 11.73
CA PHE A 22 -0.84 -0.10 11.68
C PHE A 22 -1.96 -1.12 11.49
N LEU A 23 -1.70 -2.23 10.80
CA LEU A 23 -2.63 -3.36 10.74
C LEU A 23 -2.85 -3.96 12.14
N PHE A 24 -1.78 -4.18 12.90
CA PHE A 24 -1.88 -4.67 14.27
C PHE A 24 -2.66 -3.69 15.16
N LYS A 25 -2.42 -2.38 15.01
CA LYS A 25 -3.21 -1.36 15.73
C LYS A 25 -4.68 -1.36 15.34
N LEU A 26 -4.99 -1.53 14.05
CA LEU A 26 -6.35 -1.66 13.57
C LEU A 26 -7.03 -2.89 14.20
N ASP A 27 -6.35 -4.03 14.21
CA ASP A 27 -6.86 -5.25 14.79
C ASP A 27 -7.13 -5.13 16.30
N GLN A 28 -6.23 -4.47 17.04
CA GLN A 28 -6.43 -4.18 18.47
C GLN A 28 -7.70 -3.37 18.74
N VAL A 29 -7.97 -2.34 17.91
CA VAL A 29 -9.18 -1.51 18.06
C VAL A 29 -10.45 -2.32 17.81
N PHE A 30 -10.44 -3.18 16.78
CA PHE A 30 -11.59 -4.02 16.44
C PHE A 30 -11.81 -5.22 17.39
N SER A 31 -10.80 -5.63 18.15
CA SER A 31 -10.87 -6.79 19.04
C SER A 31 -11.20 -6.46 20.49
N ALA A 32 -10.99 -5.22 20.92
CA ALA A 32 -11.29 -4.78 22.29
C ALA A 32 -12.77 -4.37 22.45
N SER A 33 -13.06 -3.08 22.22
CA SER A 33 -14.41 -2.51 22.26
C SER A 33 -14.50 -1.42 21.18
N PRO A 34 -14.83 -1.79 19.94
CA PRO A 34 -14.79 -0.84 18.84
C PRO A 34 -15.87 0.22 18.99
N THR A 35 -15.48 1.49 18.91
CA THR A 35 -16.41 2.61 18.71
C THR A 35 -16.29 3.13 17.28
N ALA A 36 -17.35 3.78 16.78
CA ALA A 36 -17.34 4.32 15.42
C ALA A 36 -16.17 5.28 15.17
N GLU A 37 -15.89 6.16 16.14
CA GLU A 37 -14.82 7.15 16.06
C GLU A 37 -13.43 6.49 16.05
N THR A 38 -13.14 5.63 17.03
CA THR A 38 -11.82 4.97 17.15
C THR A 38 -11.55 4.04 15.98
N SER A 39 -12.56 3.31 15.52
CA SER A 39 -12.45 2.38 14.39
C SER A 39 -12.24 3.13 13.08
N LYS A 40 -12.95 4.25 12.85
CA LYS A 40 -12.77 5.08 11.66
C LYS A 40 -11.36 5.69 11.62
N GLN A 41 -10.88 6.20 12.76
CA GLN A 41 -9.52 6.72 12.86
C GLN A 41 -8.47 5.64 12.59
N ALA A 42 -8.64 4.43 13.14
CA ALA A 42 -7.74 3.32 12.90
C ALA A 42 -7.70 2.87 11.42
N ILE A 43 -8.87 2.81 10.76
CA ILE A 43 -8.97 2.50 9.32
C ILE A 43 -8.25 3.57 8.49
N GLN A 44 -8.45 4.85 8.80
CA GLN A 44 -7.78 5.95 8.11
C GLN A 44 -6.26 5.87 8.29
N ASN A 45 -5.80 5.62 9.51
CA ASN A 45 -4.37 5.46 9.81
C ASN A 45 -3.77 4.26 9.06
N PHE A 46 -4.50 3.15 8.97
CA PHE A 46 -4.07 2.00 8.17
C PHE A 46 -4.04 2.34 6.68
N GLN A 47 -5.06 3.01 6.14
CA GLN A 47 -5.04 3.45 4.74
C GLN A 47 -3.86 4.36 4.44
N ILE A 48 -3.54 5.32 5.32
CA ILE A 48 -2.37 6.19 5.19
C ILE A 48 -1.08 5.38 5.24
N SER A 49 -0.99 4.40 6.14
CA SER A 49 0.21 3.56 6.27
C SER A 49 0.47 2.73 5.01
N ILE A 50 -0.57 2.30 4.29
CA ILE A 50 -0.45 1.62 2.98
C ILE A 50 0.24 2.55 1.96
N TRP A 51 -0.20 3.80 1.84
CA TRP A 51 0.40 4.75 0.92
C TRP A 51 1.86 5.08 1.30
N CYS A 52 2.13 5.30 2.58
CA CYS A 52 3.47 5.58 3.07
C CYS A 52 4.41 4.38 2.89
N GLY A 53 3.96 3.18 3.24
CA GLY A 53 4.74 1.95 3.07
C GLY A 53 5.02 1.65 1.60
N TRP A 54 4.04 1.89 0.72
CA TRP A 54 4.22 1.73 -0.73
C TRP A 54 5.30 2.65 -1.28
N LEU A 55 5.33 3.92 -0.89
CA LEU A 55 6.40 4.85 -1.29
C LEU A 55 7.79 4.36 -0.86
N LEU A 56 7.89 3.83 0.37
CA LEU A 56 9.14 3.30 0.93
C LEU A 56 9.62 2.01 0.26
N ILE A 57 8.72 1.20 -0.30
CA ILE A 57 9.06 -0.03 -1.03
C ILE A 57 9.33 0.26 -2.51
N THR A 58 8.54 1.15 -3.12
CA THR A 58 8.62 1.52 -4.53
C THR A 58 9.96 2.17 -4.89
N GLY A 59 10.50 3.06 -4.02
CA GLY A 59 11.80 3.70 -4.24
C GLY A 59 12.96 2.68 -4.42
N PRO A 60 13.17 1.78 -3.46
CA PRO A 60 14.08 0.63 -3.59
C PRO A 60 13.80 -0.26 -4.81
N ALA A 61 12.53 -0.55 -5.10
CA ALA A 61 12.14 -1.40 -6.22
C ALA A 61 12.61 -0.80 -7.56
N ILE A 62 12.40 0.51 -7.74
CA ILE A 62 12.90 1.29 -8.88
C ILE A 62 14.40 1.16 -9.01
N TYR A 63 15.15 1.39 -7.92
CA TYR A 63 16.60 1.33 -7.94
C TYR A 63 17.10 -0.06 -8.36
N PHE A 64 16.52 -1.12 -7.78
CA PHE A 64 16.91 -2.49 -8.08
C PHE A 64 16.63 -2.88 -9.52
N ARG A 65 15.49 -2.46 -10.08
CA ARG A 65 15.18 -2.70 -11.49
C ARG A 65 16.11 -1.93 -12.41
N TRP A 66 16.38 -0.67 -12.11
CA TRP A 66 17.25 0.15 -12.95
C TRP A 66 18.69 -0.36 -12.95
N LYS A 67 19.24 -0.73 -11.79
CA LYS A 67 20.65 -1.13 -11.66
C LYS A 67 20.92 -2.60 -11.99
N TYR A 68 19.98 -3.49 -11.69
CA TYR A 68 20.20 -4.94 -11.80
C TYR A 68 19.21 -5.64 -12.74
N ALA A 69 18.36 -4.89 -13.46
CA ALA A 69 17.28 -5.44 -14.29
C ALA A 69 16.38 -6.44 -13.54
N ASN A 70 16.29 -6.32 -12.21
CA ASN A 70 15.56 -7.26 -11.37
C ASN A 70 14.20 -6.69 -10.98
N HIS A 71 13.14 -7.46 -11.23
CA HIS A 71 11.75 -7.08 -11.00
C HIS A 71 11.18 -7.59 -9.68
N ILE A 72 11.95 -8.35 -8.88
CA ILE A 72 11.42 -9.05 -7.71
C ILE A 72 10.79 -8.12 -6.67
N LEU A 73 11.43 -6.98 -6.38
CA LEU A 73 10.90 -6.00 -5.42
C LEU A 73 9.64 -5.30 -5.93
N PHE A 74 9.45 -5.16 -7.24
CA PHE A 74 8.20 -4.65 -7.80
C PHE A 74 7.06 -5.65 -7.65
N ILE A 75 7.35 -6.94 -7.87
CA ILE A 75 6.35 -8.00 -7.67
C ILE A 75 5.93 -8.02 -6.20
N ILE A 76 6.90 -7.95 -5.28
CA ILE A 76 6.66 -7.88 -3.84
C ILE A 76 5.85 -6.63 -3.47
N ASP A 77 6.20 -5.46 -4.00
CA ASP A 77 5.47 -4.19 -3.78
C ASP A 77 4.00 -4.31 -4.17
N TYR A 78 3.71 -4.82 -5.38
CA TYR A 78 2.34 -5.05 -5.82
C TYR A 78 1.59 -6.03 -4.92
N LEU A 79 2.19 -7.17 -4.58
CA LEU A 79 1.54 -8.17 -3.73
C LEU A 79 1.22 -7.62 -2.35
N ILE A 80 2.13 -6.88 -1.74
CA ILE A 80 1.92 -6.24 -0.43
C ILE A 80 0.81 -5.20 -0.53
N ALA A 81 0.89 -4.29 -1.50
CA ALA A 81 -0.09 -3.21 -1.68
C ALA A 81 -1.51 -3.74 -1.96
N ILE A 82 -1.64 -4.72 -2.85
CA ILE A 82 -2.93 -5.34 -3.19
C ILE A 82 -3.50 -6.03 -1.95
N SER A 83 -2.71 -6.85 -1.27
CA SER A 83 -3.15 -7.57 -0.07
C SER A 83 -3.58 -6.60 1.03
N ALA A 84 -2.83 -5.52 1.23
CA ALA A 84 -3.15 -4.49 2.21
C ALA A 84 -4.49 -3.78 1.93
N PHE A 85 -4.79 -3.45 0.67
CA PHE A 85 -6.09 -2.87 0.31
C PHE A 85 -7.24 -3.85 0.42
N ILE A 86 -7.02 -5.14 0.14
CA ILE A 86 -8.02 -6.19 0.40
C ILE A 86 -8.32 -6.25 1.90
N ILE A 87 -7.30 -6.29 2.75
CA ILE A 87 -7.44 -6.29 4.21
C ILE A 87 -8.18 -5.03 4.69
N LEU A 88 -7.84 -3.85 4.16
CA LEU A 88 -8.56 -2.61 4.46
C LEU A 88 -10.06 -2.75 4.17
N GLY A 89 -10.42 -3.34 3.02
CA GLY A 89 -11.81 -3.62 2.66
C GLY A 89 -12.52 -4.54 3.64
N ILE A 90 -11.84 -5.59 4.10
CA ILE A 90 -12.38 -6.52 5.10
C ILE A 90 -12.72 -5.78 6.41
N TYR A 91 -11.83 -4.94 6.93
CA TYR A 91 -12.11 -4.18 8.16
C TYR A 91 -13.19 -3.10 7.97
N VAL A 92 -13.26 -2.49 6.79
CA VAL A 92 -14.36 -1.56 6.48
C VAL A 92 -15.71 -2.30 6.50
N ASN A 93 -15.77 -3.51 5.95
CA ASN A 93 -16.97 -4.36 5.98
C ASN A 93 -17.33 -4.78 7.40
N LYS A 94 -16.33 -5.23 8.17
CA LYS A 94 -16.50 -5.62 9.57
C LYS A 94 -17.12 -4.50 10.41
N GLY A 95 -16.73 -3.24 10.17
CA GLY A 95 -17.33 -2.12 10.88
C GLY A 95 -18.79 -1.85 10.51
N THR A 96 -19.20 -2.18 9.29
CA THR A 96 -20.62 -2.16 8.90
C THR A 96 -21.41 -3.30 9.53
N GLU A 97 -20.85 -4.50 9.61
CA GLU A 97 -21.46 -5.64 10.30
C GLU A 97 -21.63 -5.40 11.81
N LEU A 98 -20.74 -4.62 12.42
CA LEU A 98 -20.81 -4.19 13.81
C LEU A 98 -21.66 -2.92 14.02
N GLU A 99 -22.41 -2.49 13.01
CA GLU A 99 -23.28 -1.29 13.04
C GLU A 99 -22.54 0.02 13.41
N LEU A 100 -21.21 0.09 13.22
CA LEU A 100 -20.40 1.27 13.53
C LEU A 100 -20.64 2.41 12.52
N TRP A 101 -21.03 2.07 11.29
CA TRP A 101 -21.44 2.99 10.24
C TRP A 101 -22.26 2.26 9.18
N SER A 102 -23.08 3.03 8.46
CA SER A 102 -23.76 2.54 7.26
C SER A 102 -22.99 2.92 6.00
N LEU A 103 -22.72 1.93 5.16
CA LEU A 103 -22.28 2.14 3.79
C LEU A 103 -23.55 2.28 2.95
N GLY A 104 -24.08 3.50 2.84
CA GLY A 104 -25.33 3.72 2.10
C GLY A 104 -25.30 3.14 0.68
N ASP A 105 -26.48 2.86 0.11
CA ASP A 105 -26.70 2.08 -1.14
C ASP A 105 -26.07 2.64 -2.43
N SER A 106 -25.27 3.69 -2.32
CA SER A 106 -24.56 4.28 -3.46
C SER A 106 -23.43 3.37 -3.96
N PHE A 107 -23.14 3.43 -5.26
CA PHE A 107 -21.98 2.78 -5.86
C PHE A 107 -20.65 3.17 -5.19
N ARG A 108 -20.56 4.39 -4.63
CA ARG A 108 -19.40 4.84 -3.84
C ARG A 108 -19.32 4.23 -2.45
N GLY A 109 -20.44 3.77 -1.90
CA GLY A 109 -20.52 3.02 -0.64
C GLY A 109 -20.15 1.54 -0.79
N ASN A 110 -20.08 1.02 -2.03
CA ASN A 110 -19.69 -0.36 -2.28
C ASN A 110 -18.19 -0.58 -1.96
N ILE A 111 -17.92 -1.48 -1.01
CA ILE A 111 -16.56 -1.79 -0.52
C ILE A 111 -15.69 -2.37 -1.63
N SER A 112 -16.23 -3.29 -2.44
CA SER A 112 -15.49 -3.91 -3.54
C SER A 112 -15.04 -2.86 -4.55
N PHE A 113 -15.90 -1.86 -4.83
CA PHE A 113 -15.52 -0.74 -5.69
C PHE A 113 -14.41 0.12 -5.05
N MET A 114 -14.51 0.45 -3.76
CA MET A 114 -13.47 1.20 -3.06
C MET A 114 -12.11 0.49 -3.09
N VAL A 115 -12.10 -0.81 -2.81
CA VAL A 115 -10.88 -1.65 -2.84
C VAL A 115 -10.30 -1.70 -4.25
N MET A 116 -11.14 -2.01 -5.25
CA MET A 116 -10.71 -2.08 -6.65
C MET A 116 -10.15 -0.74 -7.13
N ARG A 117 -10.80 0.39 -6.80
CA ARG A 117 -10.32 1.72 -7.16
C ARG A 117 -8.93 1.99 -6.60
N ASN A 118 -8.70 1.67 -5.32
CA ASN A 118 -7.40 1.90 -4.68
C ASN A 118 -6.31 0.97 -5.25
N ILE A 119 -6.65 -0.30 -5.55
CA ILE A 119 -5.75 -1.24 -6.22
C ILE A 119 -5.38 -0.75 -7.62
N LEU A 120 -6.36 -0.34 -8.42
CA LEU A 120 -6.10 0.19 -9.76
C LEU A 120 -5.28 1.48 -9.69
N LEU A 121 -5.53 2.34 -8.70
CA LEU A 121 -4.78 3.57 -8.51
C LEU A 121 -3.32 3.28 -8.17
N ILE A 122 -3.03 2.39 -7.22
CA ILE A 122 -1.65 2.05 -6.87
C ILE A 122 -0.94 1.34 -8.04
N CYS A 123 -1.62 0.43 -8.74
CA CYS A 123 -1.11 -0.20 -9.94
C CYS A 123 -0.76 0.81 -11.04
N GLY A 124 -1.67 1.75 -11.32
CA GLY A 124 -1.47 2.81 -12.28
C GLY A 124 -0.33 3.75 -11.89
N MET A 125 -0.24 4.14 -10.62
CA MET A 125 0.83 5.01 -10.12
C MET A 125 2.20 4.33 -10.19
N THR A 126 2.32 3.07 -9.78
CA THR A 126 3.59 2.32 -9.89
C THR A 126 4.02 2.15 -11.34
N ALA A 127 3.09 1.82 -12.25
CA ALA A 127 3.36 1.73 -13.68
C ALA A 127 3.77 3.08 -14.29
N PHE A 128 3.11 4.17 -13.86
CA PHE A 128 3.44 5.53 -14.29
C PHE A 128 4.85 5.94 -13.84
N ILE A 129 5.19 5.74 -12.56
CA ILE A 129 6.54 6.04 -12.05
C ILE A 129 7.58 5.21 -12.80
N HIS A 130 7.25 3.95 -13.10
CA HIS A 130 8.11 3.11 -13.91
C HIS A 130 8.36 3.69 -15.31
N ALA A 131 7.28 4.06 -16.01
CA ALA A 131 7.37 4.61 -17.35
C ALA A 131 8.13 5.96 -17.38
N ALA A 132 7.94 6.80 -16.35
CA ALA A 132 8.66 8.05 -16.20
C ALA A 132 10.18 7.81 -16.10
N ILE A 133 10.61 6.90 -15.24
CA ILE A 133 12.04 6.57 -15.05
C ILE A 133 12.62 5.88 -16.29
N TRP A 134 11.81 4.99 -16.88
CA TRP A 134 11.81 4.59 -18.29
C TRP A 134 12.42 5.62 -19.23
N TRP A 135 11.59 6.64 -19.41
CA TRP A 135 11.74 7.72 -20.34
C TRP A 135 12.95 8.60 -20.00
N PHE A 136 13.12 8.95 -18.73
CA PHE A 136 14.26 9.74 -18.27
C PHE A 136 15.58 9.04 -18.52
N SER A 137 15.70 7.75 -18.18
CA SER A 137 16.94 6.99 -18.42
C SER A 137 17.27 6.89 -19.91
N LYS A 138 16.29 6.59 -20.77
CA LYS A 138 16.52 6.46 -22.22
C LYS A 138 16.89 7.78 -22.91
N ARG A 139 16.34 8.92 -22.45
CA ARG A 139 16.57 10.24 -23.06
C ARG A 139 17.86 10.90 -22.61
N TRP A 140 18.28 10.67 -21.36
CA TRP A 140 19.45 11.35 -20.77
C TRP A 140 20.74 10.51 -20.77
N HIS A 141 20.67 9.17 -20.78
CA HIS A 141 21.87 8.31 -20.89
C HIS A 141 22.28 7.96 -22.34
N ARG A 142 21.64 8.56 -23.35
CA ARG A 142 22.07 8.46 -24.76
C ARG A 142 23.09 9.54 -25.17
N ARG A 143 23.64 10.29 -24.21
CA ARG A 143 24.80 11.17 -24.41
C ARG A 143 25.94 10.69 -23.54
#